data_AF-A0A6M3IXB1-F1
#
_entry.id   AF-A0A6M3IXB1-F1
#
_cell.length_a   1.000
_cell.length_b   1.000
_cell.length_c   1.000
_cell.angle_alpha   90.00
_cell.angle_beta   90.00
_cell.angle_gamma   90.00
#
_symmetry.space_group_name_H-M   'P 1'
#
loop_
_entity.id
_entity.type
_entity.pdbx_description
1 polymer ?
#
loop_
_entity_poly.entity_id
_entity_poly.type
_entity_poly.pdbx_seq_one_letter_code
_entity_poly.pdbx_strand_id
1 'polypeptide(L)'
;MPSHLYDKAYFTDVAYPGGYRDFPQHDVRFGIIMHLAHPKSLIDIGCAYGFMVKRALDKGMPAMGVDVSEWAEEQASRILPKGHFIRCNIEHGLPIKDLEYDCLYSEGVLEHISEDKIDFVLSEMGRVANTRVLAISFEGDAKGHLCMHDAEWWKERIPAKTWLYVGRCSTDVSPDKWYFKRAK
;
A
#
# COMPACT_ATOMS: atom_id res chain seq x y z
N MET A 1 -5.44 -12.03 5.62
CA MET A 1 -4.68 -12.65 4.55
C MET A 1 -3.66 -13.57 5.19
N PRO A 2 -3.53 -14.83 4.73
CA PRO A 2 -2.61 -15.78 5.33
C PRO A 2 -1.15 -15.39 5.03
N SER A 3 -0.35 -15.13 6.06
CA SER A 3 1.05 -14.70 5.91
C SER A 3 1.91 -15.67 5.09
N HIS A 4 1.62 -16.97 5.18
CA HIS A 4 2.34 -18.03 4.47
C HIS A 4 2.15 -17.99 2.94
N LEU A 5 1.15 -17.26 2.42
CA LEU A 5 0.99 -17.07 0.98
C LEU A 5 1.97 -16.04 0.40
N TYR A 6 2.60 -15.22 1.25
CA TYR A 6 3.54 -14.17 0.87
C TYR A 6 4.96 -14.59 1.23
N ASP A 7 5.36 -15.78 0.80
CA ASP A 7 6.67 -16.35 1.06
C ASP A 7 7.68 -15.98 -0.04
N LYS A 8 8.85 -16.63 -0.02
CA LYS A 8 9.86 -16.44 -1.07
C LYS A 8 9.31 -16.70 -2.48
N ALA A 9 8.55 -17.78 -2.67
CA ALA A 9 8.04 -18.16 -3.99
C ALA A 9 7.04 -17.12 -4.54
N TYR A 10 6.25 -16.50 -3.66
CA TYR A 10 5.41 -15.35 -4.04
C TYR A 10 6.23 -14.25 -4.71
N PHE A 11 7.33 -13.84 -4.07
CA PHE A 11 8.16 -12.74 -4.56
C PHE A 11 9.17 -13.12 -5.65
N THR A 12 9.49 -14.41 -5.85
CA THR A 12 10.46 -14.83 -6.87
C THR A 12 9.83 -15.35 -8.15
N ASP A 13 8.66 -15.97 -8.06
CA ASP A 13 8.13 -16.81 -9.15
C ASP A 13 6.62 -16.62 -9.41
N VAL A 14 5.79 -16.55 -8.36
CA VAL A 14 4.33 -16.62 -8.51
C VAL A 14 3.72 -15.28 -8.92
N ALA A 15 3.90 -14.24 -8.09
CA ALA A 15 3.36 -12.91 -8.37
C ALA A 15 4.28 -12.09 -9.28
N TYR A 16 5.60 -12.34 -9.17
CA TYR A 16 6.63 -11.61 -9.90
C TYR A 16 7.56 -12.57 -10.63
N PRO A 17 7.19 -13.09 -11.81
CA PRO A 17 8.09 -13.89 -12.63
C PRO A 17 9.40 -13.13 -12.90
N GLY A 18 10.52 -13.67 -12.44
CA GLY A 18 11.84 -13.02 -12.53
C GLY A 18 12.19 -12.12 -11.33
N GLY A 19 11.45 -12.24 -10.24
CA GLY A 19 11.73 -11.62 -8.95
C GLY A 19 11.20 -10.20 -8.79
N TYR A 20 10.55 -9.96 -7.66
CA TYR A 20 10.27 -8.62 -7.17
C TYR A 20 11.59 -7.88 -6.93
N ARG A 21 11.67 -6.66 -7.46
CA ARG A 21 12.87 -5.81 -7.44
C ARG A 21 12.46 -4.36 -7.52
N ASP A 22 13.45 -3.46 -7.48
CA ASP A 22 13.16 -2.05 -7.66
C ASP A 22 12.78 -1.77 -9.12
N PHE A 23 11.47 -1.63 -9.37
CA PHE A 23 10.93 -1.35 -10.68
C PHE A 23 10.84 0.15 -10.94
N PRO A 24 11.05 0.64 -12.18
CA PRO A 24 10.87 2.06 -12.53
C PRO A 24 9.49 2.63 -12.16
N GLN A 25 8.48 1.76 -12.10
CA GLN A 25 7.12 2.08 -11.67
C GLN A 25 7.07 2.64 -10.24
N HIS A 26 7.98 2.25 -9.35
CA HIS A 26 8.04 2.80 -7.99
C HIS A 26 8.42 4.28 -8.00
N ASP A 27 9.31 4.74 -8.90
CA ASP A 27 9.64 6.16 -9.03
C ASP A 27 8.44 6.97 -9.53
N VAL A 28 7.75 6.43 -10.53
CA VAL A 28 6.53 7.07 -11.06
C VAL A 28 5.48 7.16 -9.96
N ARG A 29 5.23 6.06 -9.24
CA ARG A 29 4.23 6.03 -8.17
C ARG A 29 4.60 6.94 -7.01
N PHE A 30 5.87 7.00 -6.64
CA PHE A 30 6.34 7.92 -5.61
C PHE A 30 6.11 9.38 -6.03
N GLY A 31 6.39 9.72 -7.28
CA GLY A 31 6.07 11.03 -7.86
C GLY A 31 4.58 11.38 -7.77
N ILE A 32 3.70 10.41 -8.07
CA ILE A 32 2.25 10.57 -7.93
C ILE A 32 1.86 10.85 -6.48
N ILE A 33 2.37 10.08 -5.51
CA ILE A 33 2.08 10.30 -4.08
C ILE A 33 2.50 11.72 -3.67
N MET A 34 3.70 12.15 -4.07
CA MET A 34 4.19 13.51 -3.79
C MET A 34 3.29 14.59 -4.39
N HIS A 35 2.80 14.38 -5.61
CA HIS A 35 1.94 15.33 -6.32
C HIS A 35 0.52 15.40 -5.75
N LEU A 36 -0.09 14.26 -5.40
CA LEU A 36 -1.47 14.20 -4.95
C LEU A 36 -1.63 14.58 -3.47
N ALA A 37 -0.73 14.09 -2.62
CA ALA A 37 -0.88 14.17 -1.16
C ALA A 37 0.09 15.15 -0.49
N HIS A 38 1.21 15.50 -1.14
CA HIS A 38 2.27 16.34 -0.57
C HIS A 38 2.68 15.91 0.86
N PRO A 39 3.03 14.63 1.07
CA PRO A 39 3.31 14.10 2.39
C PRO A 39 4.56 14.72 3.02
N LYS A 40 4.56 14.80 4.35
CA LYS A 40 5.70 15.10 5.22
C LYS A 40 6.14 13.87 6.01
N SER A 41 5.33 12.81 6.06
CA SER A 41 5.70 11.47 6.49
C SER A 41 4.93 10.40 5.69
N LEU A 42 5.42 9.17 5.65
CA LEU A 42 4.78 8.13 4.85
C LEU A 42 4.72 6.80 5.59
N ILE A 43 3.55 6.20 5.67
CA ILE A 43 3.43 4.77 5.98
C ILE A 43 2.96 4.02 4.74
N ASP A 44 3.68 2.96 4.39
CA ASP A 44 3.39 2.10 3.24
C ASP A 44 2.87 0.75 3.74
N ILE A 45 1.60 0.44 3.46
CA ILE A 45 0.96 -0.83 3.84
C ILE A 45 1.02 -1.80 2.68
N GLY A 46 1.63 -2.97 2.91
CA GLY A 46 2.01 -3.92 1.87
C GLY A 46 3.31 -3.50 1.18
N CYS A 47 4.27 -2.98 1.95
CA CYS A 47 5.46 -2.34 1.40
C CYS A 47 6.44 -3.29 0.69
N ALA A 48 6.21 -4.62 0.75
CA ALA A 48 7.11 -5.63 0.24
C ALA A 48 8.55 -5.37 0.71
N TYR A 49 9.50 -5.20 -0.22
CA TYR A 49 10.90 -4.98 0.14
C TYR A 49 11.20 -3.52 0.58
N GLY A 50 10.20 -2.64 0.62
CA GLY A 50 10.30 -1.28 1.15
C GLY A 50 10.77 -0.21 0.15
N PHE A 51 10.63 -0.44 -1.15
CA PHE A 51 11.15 0.49 -2.16
C PHE A 51 10.52 1.90 -2.13
N MET A 52 9.26 2.02 -1.70
CA MET A 52 8.60 3.32 -1.52
C MET A 52 9.07 4.02 -0.25
N VAL A 53 9.25 3.25 0.84
CA VAL A 53 9.81 3.72 2.11
C VAL A 53 11.22 4.26 1.89
N LYS A 54 12.06 3.53 1.15
CA LYS A 54 13.42 3.97 0.81
C LYS A 54 13.43 5.32 0.11
N ARG A 55 12.56 5.52 -0.89
CA ARG A 55 12.44 6.78 -1.63
C ARG A 55 12.05 7.96 -0.74
N ALA A 56 11.15 7.73 0.22
CA ALA A 56 10.79 8.73 1.22
C ALA A 56 12.00 9.10 2.09
N LEU A 57 12.69 8.10 2.65
CA LEU A 57 13.84 8.31 3.52
C LEU A 57 15.00 8.99 2.80
N ASP A 58 15.28 8.63 1.55
CA ASP A 58 16.31 9.26 0.71
C ASP A 58 16.05 10.77 0.49
N LYS A 59 14.77 11.20 0.59
CA LYS A 59 14.36 12.61 0.54
C LYS A 59 14.28 13.28 1.91
N GLY A 60 14.72 12.62 2.97
CA GLY A 60 14.64 13.12 4.34
C GLY A 60 13.22 13.11 4.92
N MET A 61 12.29 12.39 4.31
CA MET A 61 10.92 12.25 4.79
C MET A 61 10.81 11.05 5.74
N PRO A 62 10.36 11.21 6.99
CA PRO A 62 10.09 10.10 7.90
C PRO A 62 9.15 9.08 7.27
N ALA A 63 9.54 7.81 7.24
CA ALA A 63 8.70 6.78 6.64
C ALA A 63 8.82 5.42 7.32
N MET A 64 7.77 4.60 7.18
CA MET A 64 7.68 3.26 7.72
C MET A 64 7.02 2.32 6.71
N GLY A 65 7.57 1.12 6.56
CA GLY A 65 6.93 0.03 5.83
C GLY A 65 6.22 -0.93 6.77
N VAL A 66 5.05 -1.41 6.37
CA VAL A 66 4.37 -2.52 7.03
C VAL A 66 4.10 -3.60 5.99
N ASP A 67 4.47 -4.84 6.30
CA ASP A 67 4.13 -6.00 5.49
C ASP A 67 3.90 -7.22 6.39
N VAL A 68 3.14 -8.21 5.93
CA VAL A 68 2.89 -9.44 6.69
C VAL A 68 4.03 -10.46 6.53
N SER A 69 4.82 -10.34 5.46
CA SER A 69 5.78 -11.34 5.03
C SER A 69 7.10 -11.27 5.82
N GLU A 70 7.50 -12.42 6.37
CA GLU A 70 8.86 -12.60 6.94
C GLU A 70 9.94 -12.52 5.86
N TRP A 71 9.66 -13.05 4.66
CA TRP A 71 10.60 -12.93 3.54
C TRP A 71 10.79 -11.47 3.11
N ALA A 72 9.71 -10.68 3.06
CA ALA A 72 9.79 -9.26 2.77
C ALA A 72 10.59 -8.50 3.85
N GLU A 73 10.40 -8.83 5.13
CA GLU A 73 11.20 -8.29 6.24
C GLU A 73 12.70 -8.55 6.04
N GLU A 74 13.07 -9.79 5.71
CA GLU A 74 14.46 -10.16 5.44
C GLU A 74 15.06 -9.36 4.27
N GLN A 75 14.33 -9.18 3.18
CA GLN A 75 14.82 -8.39 2.04
C GLN A 75 14.87 -6.89 2.37
N ALA A 76 13.84 -6.36 3.04
CA ALA A 76 13.79 -4.97 3.47
C ALA A 76 14.95 -4.61 4.40
N SER A 77 15.42 -5.53 5.25
CA SER A 77 16.58 -5.32 6.14
C SER A 77 17.89 -4.99 5.41
N ARG A 78 17.98 -5.33 4.11
CA ARG A 78 19.13 -5.04 3.24
C ARG A 78 19.00 -3.71 2.50
N ILE A 79 17.79 -3.17 2.43
CA ILE A 79 17.41 -2.00 1.64
C ILE A 79 17.17 -0.78 2.55
N LEU A 80 16.51 -0.99 3.68
CA LEU A 80 16.08 0.03 4.61
C LEU A 80 17.04 0.11 5.82
N PRO A 81 17.22 1.30 6.40
CA PRO A 81 17.84 1.42 7.71
C PRO A 81 17.01 0.69 8.78
N LYS A 82 17.67 0.26 9.86
CA LYS A 82 16.99 -0.42 10.99
C LYS A 82 15.86 0.45 11.54
N GLY A 83 14.71 -0.18 11.81
CA GLY A 83 13.55 0.47 12.42
C GLY A 83 12.56 1.12 11.45
N HIS A 84 12.70 0.89 10.13
CA HIS A 84 11.79 1.42 9.11
C HIS A 84 10.90 0.34 8.47
N PHE A 85 10.78 -0.81 9.12
CA PHE A 85 9.92 -1.91 8.71
C PHE A 85 9.26 -2.55 9.94
N ILE A 86 7.97 -2.87 9.84
CA ILE A 86 7.21 -3.61 10.84
C ILE A 86 6.56 -4.80 10.16
N ARG A 87 6.86 -6.01 10.64
CA ARG A 87 6.12 -7.19 10.23
C ARG A 87 4.77 -7.28 10.96
N CYS A 88 3.67 -7.04 10.26
CA CYS A 88 2.33 -7.01 10.85
C CYS A 88 1.25 -7.33 9.81
N ASN A 89 0.18 -8.00 10.24
CA ASN A 89 -1.03 -8.18 9.42
C ASN A 89 -2.02 -7.07 9.76
N ILE A 90 -2.33 -6.22 8.78
CA ILE A 90 -3.28 -5.10 8.96
C ILE A 90 -4.67 -5.56 9.41
N GLU A 91 -5.09 -6.79 9.09
CA GLU A 91 -6.38 -7.34 9.54
C GLU A 91 -6.48 -7.55 11.05
N HIS A 92 -5.38 -7.38 11.80
CA HIS A 92 -5.33 -7.46 13.25
C HIS A 92 -5.04 -6.11 13.92
N GLY A 93 -5.04 -5.03 13.15
CA GLY A 93 -4.65 -3.70 13.61
C GLY A 93 -3.15 -3.44 13.49
N LEU A 94 -2.79 -2.18 13.43
CA LEU A 94 -1.42 -1.71 13.27
C LEU A 94 -0.86 -1.22 14.61
N PRO A 95 0.39 -1.56 14.98
CA PRO A 95 1.06 -1.07 16.18
C PRO A 95 1.57 0.37 15.99
N ILE A 96 0.70 1.24 15.46
CA ILE A 96 0.97 2.62 15.07
C ILE A 96 -0.05 3.52 15.79
N LYS A 97 0.37 4.67 16.28
CA LYS A 97 -0.52 5.60 16.98
C LYS A 97 -1.49 6.29 16.01
N ASP A 98 -2.58 6.80 16.55
CA ASP A 98 -3.53 7.60 15.79
C ASP A 98 -2.81 8.79 15.15
N LEU A 99 -3.01 8.96 13.85
CA LEU A 99 -2.47 10.07 13.05
C LEU A 99 -0.94 10.26 13.19
N GLU A 100 -0.20 9.16 13.39
CA GLU A 100 1.27 9.20 13.50
C GLU A 100 1.94 9.58 12.17
N TYR A 101 1.30 9.24 11.04
CA TYR A 101 1.75 9.60 9.71
C TYR A 101 0.74 10.54 9.06
N ASP A 102 1.20 11.46 8.22
CA ASP A 102 0.29 12.36 7.52
C ASP A 102 -0.29 11.73 6.24
N CYS A 103 0.46 10.84 5.59
CA CYS A 103 0.02 10.08 4.44
C CYS A 103 0.23 8.57 4.63
N LEU A 104 -0.82 7.80 4.30
CA LEU A 104 -0.74 6.36 4.10
C LEU A 104 -0.81 6.06 2.61
N TYR A 105 0.10 5.22 2.13
CA TYR A 105 0.04 4.63 0.80
C TYR A 105 -0.17 3.12 0.91
N SER A 106 -0.91 2.56 -0.05
CA SER A 106 -1.06 1.13 -0.20
C SER A 106 -1.43 0.82 -1.64
N GLU A 107 -0.73 -0.15 -2.22
CA GLU A 107 -1.02 -0.66 -3.56
C GLU A 107 -1.04 -2.19 -3.51
N GLY A 108 -2.05 -2.79 -4.13
CA GLY A 108 -2.04 -4.24 -4.29
C GLY A 108 -2.34 -5.03 -3.02
N VAL A 109 -2.96 -4.40 -2.00
CA VAL A 109 -3.25 -5.06 -0.71
C VAL A 109 -4.73 -5.34 -0.53
N LEU A 110 -5.59 -4.35 -0.81
CA LEU A 110 -7.01 -4.42 -0.46
C LEU A 110 -7.75 -5.54 -1.21
N GLU A 111 -7.31 -5.88 -2.43
CA GLU A 111 -7.81 -7.00 -3.21
C GLU A 111 -7.55 -8.37 -2.55
N HIS A 112 -6.57 -8.47 -1.66
CA HIS A 112 -6.24 -9.71 -0.93
C HIS A 112 -6.88 -9.82 0.45
N ILE A 113 -7.57 -8.78 0.91
CA ILE A 113 -8.29 -8.78 2.18
C ILE A 113 -9.67 -9.38 1.94
N SER A 114 -10.16 -10.22 2.85
CA SER A 114 -11.52 -10.75 2.73
C SER A 114 -12.55 -9.64 2.90
N GLU A 115 -13.66 -9.71 2.15
CA GLU A 115 -14.67 -8.64 2.13
C GLU A 115 -15.19 -8.27 3.53
N ASP A 116 -15.37 -9.26 4.42
CA ASP A 116 -15.81 -9.06 5.81
C ASP A 116 -14.83 -8.27 6.69
N LYS A 117 -13.59 -8.08 6.23
CA LYS A 117 -12.54 -7.33 6.92
C LYS A 117 -12.25 -5.97 6.30
N ILE A 118 -12.78 -5.66 5.12
CA ILE A 118 -12.49 -4.42 4.39
C ILE A 118 -12.82 -3.19 5.22
N ASP A 119 -14.01 -3.14 5.83
CA ASP A 119 -14.42 -1.97 6.62
C ASP A 119 -13.50 -1.73 7.82
N PHE A 120 -13.06 -2.81 8.48
CA PHE A 120 -12.08 -2.72 9.57
C PHE A 120 -10.73 -2.21 9.07
N VAL A 121 -10.20 -2.79 7.99
CA VAL A 121 -8.90 -2.39 7.42
C VAL A 121 -8.92 -0.94 6.95
N LEU A 122 -9.98 -0.50 6.28
CA LEU A 122 -10.14 0.89 5.84
C LEU A 122 -10.27 1.85 7.03
N SER A 123 -10.97 1.45 8.09
CA SER A 123 -11.03 2.21 9.34
C SER A 123 -9.65 2.36 9.97
N GLU A 124 -8.87 1.28 10.02
CA GLU A 124 -7.52 1.27 10.57
C GLU A 124 -6.54 2.13 9.75
N MET A 125 -6.60 2.06 8.41
CA MET A 125 -5.87 2.96 7.53
C MET A 125 -6.28 4.44 7.74
N GLY A 126 -7.55 4.67 8.05
CA GLY A 126 -8.09 5.99 8.42
C GLY A 126 -7.63 6.49 9.78
N ARG A 127 -7.38 5.59 10.74
CA ARG A 127 -6.89 5.90 12.09
C ARG A 127 -5.43 6.33 12.06
N VAL A 128 -4.60 5.63 11.28
CA VAL A 128 -3.14 5.83 11.27
C VAL A 128 -2.70 7.09 10.53
N ALA A 129 -3.43 7.50 9.49
CA ALA A 129 -3.11 8.71 8.72
C ALA A 129 -4.35 9.54 8.41
N ASN A 130 -4.20 10.83 8.11
CA ASN A 130 -5.33 11.69 7.74
C ASN A 130 -5.56 11.77 6.23
N THR A 131 -4.52 11.56 5.42
CA THR A 131 -4.60 11.47 3.96
C THR A 131 -4.17 10.08 3.52
N ARG A 132 -4.83 9.53 2.50
CA ARG A 132 -4.47 8.22 1.91
C ARG A 132 -4.30 8.33 0.40
N VAL A 133 -3.42 7.50 -0.14
CA VAL A 133 -3.29 7.22 -1.58
C VAL A 133 -3.38 5.71 -1.75
N LEU A 134 -4.51 5.22 -2.27
CA LEU A 134 -4.81 3.81 -2.41
C LEU A 134 -4.87 3.43 -3.90
N ALA A 135 -4.21 2.34 -4.27
CA ALA A 135 -4.29 1.77 -5.59
C ALA A 135 -4.71 0.30 -5.53
N ILE A 136 -5.76 -0.05 -6.24
CA ILE A 136 -6.38 -1.39 -6.22
C ILE A 136 -6.37 -1.96 -7.64
N SER A 137 -5.84 -3.17 -7.82
CA SER A 137 -5.73 -3.79 -9.14
C SER A 137 -7.02 -4.52 -9.52
N PHE A 138 -7.59 -4.16 -10.68
CA PHE A 138 -8.95 -4.58 -11.06
C PHE A 138 -9.07 -5.68 -12.13
N GLU A 139 -7.97 -6.19 -12.67
CA GLU A 139 -8.06 -7.18 -13.77
C GLU A 139 -7.58 -8.58 -13.39
N GLY A 140 -8.50 -9.54 -13.56
CA GLY A 140 -8.20 -10.96 -13.73
C GLY A 140 -8.28 -11.79 -12.45
N ASP A 141 -8.48 -13.09 -12.65
CA ASP A 141 -8.47 -14.16 -11.64
C ASP A 141 -7.05 -14.37 -11.09
N ALA A 142 -6.45 -13.29 -10.59
CA ALA A 142 -5.13 -13.30 -9.99
C ALA A 142 -5.22 -14.11 -8.68
N LYS A 143 -4.42 -15.17 -8.61
CA LYS A 143 -4.44 -16.11 -7.48
C LYS A 143 -4.31 -15.37 -6.16
N GLY A 144 -5.32 -15.52 -5.30
CA GLY A 144 -5.33 -14.96 -3.95
C GLY A 144 -6.06 -13.63 -3.80
N HIS A 145 -6.71 -13.10 -4.84
CA HIS A 145 -7.65 -11.98 -4.66
C HIS A 145 -8.93 -12.50 -3.98
N LEU A 146 -9.32 -11.86 -2.88
CA LEU A 146 -10.48 -12.21 -2.05
C LEU A 146 -11.61 -11.17 -2.14
N CYS A 147 -11.30 -9.92 -2.49
CA CYS A 147 -12.27 -8.83 -2.58
C CYS A 147 -12.15 -8.12 -3.93
N MET A 148 -13.02 -8.50 -4.88
CA MET A 148 -13.03 -7.98 -6.25
C MET A 148 -14.38 -7.28 -6.52
N HIS A 149 -14.43 -5.97 -6.31
CA HIS A 149 -15.61 -5.12 -6.55
C HIS A 149 -15.28 -3.85 -7.31
N ASP A 150 -16.19 -3.39 -8.17
CA ASP A 150 -15.92 -2.27 -9.08
C ASP A 150 -15.50 -0.96 -8.38
N ALA A 151 -15.08 0.00 -9.20
CA ALA A 151 -14.60 1.29 -8.69
C ALA A 151 -15.66 2.04 -7.85
N GLU A 152 -16.96 1.89 -8.14
CA GLU A 152 -18.02 2.56 -7.36
C GLU A 152 -18.12 1.97 -5.96
N TRP A 153 -18.08 0.64 -5.84
CA TRP A 153 -18.08 -0.04 -4.55
C TRP A 153 -16.95 0.42 -3.63
N TRP A 154 -15.73 0.59 -4.18
CA TRP A 154 -14.59 1.11 -3.42
C TRP A 154 -14.78 2.58 -3.05
N LYS A 155 -15.23 3.43 -3.98
CA LYS A 155 -15.48 4.87 -3.71
C LYS A 155 -16.45 5.07 -2.55
N GLU A 156 -17.47 4.23 -2.44
CA GLU A 156 -18.45 4.27 -1.34
C GLU A 156 -17.82 3.97 0.02
N ARG A 157 -16.84 3.07 0.09
CA ARG A 157 -16.27 2.54 1.34
C ARG A 157 -14.99 3.22 1.83
N ILE A 158 -14.15 3.70 0.91
CA ILE A 158 -12.88 4.33 1.32
C ILE A 158 -13.11 5.49 2.29
N PRO A 159 -12.21 5.76 3.24
CA PRO A 159 -12.34 6.92 4.12
C PRO A 159 -12.34 8.24 3.33
N ALA A 160 -12.90 9.30 3.91
CA ALA A 160 -12.69 10.66 3.38
C ALA A 160 -11.19 11.00 3.31
N LYS A 161 -10.81 12.01 2.53
CA LYS A 161 -9.40 12.41 2.28
C LYS A 161 -8.55 11.28 1.71
N THR A 162 -9.12 10.53 0.78
CA THR A 162 -8.45 9.40 0.12
C THR A 162 -8.41 9.66 -1.38
N TRP A 163 -7.22 9.62 -1.95
CA TRP A 163 -7.00 9.43 -3.37
C TRP A 163 -7.09 7.94 -3.68
N LEU A 164 -7.88 7.59 -4.68
CA LEU A 164 -8.15 6.21 -5.07
C LEU A 164 -7.91 6.04 -6.57
N TYR A 165 -7.10 5.05 -6.90
CA TYR A 165 -6.97 4.50 -8.23
C TYR A 165 -7.46 3.06 -8.23
N VAL A 166 -8.26 2.69 -9.24
CA VAL A 166 -8.72 1.32 -9.46
C VAL A 166 -8.36 0.95 -10.90
N GLY A 167 -7.45 -0.01 -11.08
CA GLY A 167 -6.93 -0.41 -12.39
C GLY A 167 -5.58 -1.14 -12.32
N ARG A 168 -5.13 -1.68 -13.46
CA ARG A 168 -4.00 -2.65 -13.51
C ARG A 168 -2.62 -2.04 -13.23
N CYS A 169 -2.43 -0.77 -13.54
CA CYS A 169 -1.24 0.03 -13.26
C CYS A 169 -1.47 1.40 -13.89
N SER A 170 -1.40 2.48 -13.11
CA SER A 170 -1.29 3.83 -13.67
C SER A 170 0.11 4.36 -13.47
N THR A 171 0.72 4.78 -14.58
CA THR A 171 1.88 5.68 -14.60
C THR A 171 1.44 7.13 -14.85
N ASP A 172 0.14 7.35 -15.03
CA ASP A 172 -0.44 8.65 -15.30
C ASP A 172 -0.51 9.47 -14.02
N VAL A 173 0.21 10.58 -14.04
CA VAL A 173 0.27 11.56 -12.95
C VAL A 173 -0.94 12.49 -12.95
N SER A 174 -1.80 12.40 -13.96
CA SER A 174 -2.95 13.29 -14.13
C SER A 174 -4.01 13.01 -13.05
N PRO A 175 -4.46 14.03 -12.30
CA PRO A 175 -5.42 13.85 -11.21
C PRO A 175 -6.78 13.32 -11.64
N ASP A 176 -7.18 13.46 -12.91
CA ASP A 176 -8.45 12.95 -13.44
C ASP A 176 -8.52 11.41 -13.47
N LYS A 177 -7.38 10.73 -13.41
CA LYS A 177 -7.30 9.27 -13.25
C LYS A 177 -7.48 8.81 -11.81
N TRP A 178 -7.41 9.73 -10.85
CA TRP A 178 -7.50 9.45 -9.42
C TRP A 178 -8.76 10.07 -8.83
N TYR A 179 -9.60 9.25 -8.22
CA TYR A 179 -10.75 9.74 -7.50
C TYR A 179 -10.33 10.28 -6.13
N PHE A 180 -10.72 11.50 -5.77
CA PHE A 180 -10.54 12.03 -4.42
C PHE A 180 -11.86 12.09 -3.65
N LYS A 181 -11.93 11.34 -2.54
CA LYS A 181 -13.06 11.42 -1.61
C LYS A 181 -12.87 12.59 -0.67
N ARG A 182 -13.74 13.59 -0.72
CA ARG A 182 -13.72 14.73 0.21
C ARG A 182 -14.34 14.35 1.56
N ALA A 183 -13.97 15.08 2.62
CA ALA A 183 -14.75 15.06 3.86
C ALA A 183 -16.13 15.67 3.59
N LYS A 184 -17.16 15.12 4.25
CA LYS A 184 -18.49 15.74 4.29
C LYS A 184 -18.46 17.03 5.09
#